data_AF-A0A3P1ZVI1-F1
#
_entry.id   AF-A0A3P1ZVI1-F1
#
_cell.length_a   1.000
_cell.length_b   1.000
_cell.length_c   1.000
_cell.angle_alpha   90.00
_cell.angle_beta   90.00
_cell.angle_gamma   90.00
#
_symmetry.space_group_name_H-M   'P 1'
#
loop_
_entity.id
_entity.type
_entity.pdbx_description
1 polymer ?
#
loop_
_entity_poly.entity_id
_entity_poly.type
_entity_poly.pdbx_seq_one_letter_code
_entity_poly.pdbx_strand_id
1 'polypeptide(L)'
;MKINAQIEALVRQQEQSSGVSRSSASPEKSFGAALAQQMELASSPAQAGTPVPTVQAGQASMISQMLLGKAQPATADADASAMQAAFALASGTLDMWDSYRAALGGGGQGSLREAYTLLQGIDGQVSALGKDPARGQNPGLDSLLTELEVLTATEKFKFNRGDYSG
;
A
#
# COMPACT_ATOMS: atom_id res chain seq x y z
N MET A 1 -41.35 -19.39 -1.02
CA MET A 1 -40.51 -19.45 -2.24
C MET A 1 -40.44 -18.09 -2.96
N LYS A 2 -40.02 -17.00 -2.29
CA LYS A 2 -39.89 -15.65 -2.90
C LYS A 2 -38.44 -15.15 -3.00
N ILE A 3 -37.51 -15.81 -2.29
CA ILE A 3 -36.10 -15.42 -2.21
C ILE A 3 -35.34 -15.85 -3.47
N ASN A 4 -35.63 -17.04 -4.02
CA ASN A 4 -35.00 -17.53 -5.25
C ASN A 4 -35.30 -16.63 -6.47
N ALA A 5 -36.54 -16.10 -6.55
CA ALA A 5 -36.93 -15.18 -7.62
C ALA A 5 -36.18 -13.83 -7.57
N GLN A 6 -35.79 -13.37 -6.38
CA GLN A 6 -35.04 -12.13 -6.21
C GLN A 6 -33.56 -12.31 -6.59
N ILE A 7 -33.00 -13.49 -6.32
CA ILE A 7 -31.64 -13.85 -6.72
C ILE A 7 -31.56 -13.99 -8.25
N GLU A 8 -32.53 -14.66 -8.88
CA GLU A 8 -32.59 -14.73 -10.35
C GLU A 8 -32.76 -13.35 -11.00
N ALA A 9 -33.57 -12.46 -10.42
CA ALA A 9 -33.70 -11.08 -10.90
C ALA A 9 -32.39 -10.29 -10.80
N LEU A 10 -31.65 -10.46 -9.69
CA LEU A 10 -30.37 -9.78 -9.45
C LEU A 10 -29.26 -10.27 -10.39
N VAL A 11 -29.19 -11.59 -10.64
CA VAL A 11 -28.24 -12.18 -11.60
C VAL A 11 -28.52 -11.66 -13.01
N ARG A 12 -29.80 -11.64 -13.42
CA ARG A 12 -30.18 -11.15 -14.74
C ARG A 12 -29.91 -9.66 -14.94
N GLN A 13 -30.01 -8.86 -13.86
CA GLN A 13 -29.65 -7.45 -13.89
C GLN A 13 -28.14 -7.24 -14.04
N GLN A 14 -27.32 -8.12 -13.44
CA GLN A 14 -25.86 -8.07 -13.53
C GLN A 14 -25.34 -8.51 -14.91
N GLU A 15 -26.03 -9.46 -15.57
CA GLU A 15 -25.74 -9.87 -16.95
C GLU A 15 -26.09 -8.77 -17.96
N GLN A 16 -27.18 -8.02 -17.74
CA GLN A 16 -27.58 -6.91 -18.61
C GLN A 16 -26.66 -5.69 -18.51
N SER A 17 -26.10 -5.40 -17.32
CA SER A 17 -25.13 -4.31 -17.16
C SER A 17 -23.74 -4.64 -17.73
N SER A 18 -23.46 -5.90 -18.02
CA SER A 18 -22.21 -6.35 -18.63
C SER A 18 -22.26 -6.46 -20.17
N GLY A 19 -23.44 -6.22 -20.77
CA GLY A 19 -23.73 -6.48 -22.19
C GLY A 19 -23.52 -5.32 -23.17
N VAL A 20 -23.12 -4.12 -22.72
CA VAL A 20 -22.83 -2.99 -23.62
C VAL A 20 -21.34 -2.68 -23.61
N SER A 21 -20.71 -2.99 -24.75
CA SER A 21 -19.38 -2.53 -25.19
C SER A 21 -18.15 -3.25 -24.60
N ARG A 22 -18.08 -4.58 -24.74
CA ARG A 22 -16.78 -5.22 -25.00
C ARG A 22 -16.46 -5.13 -26.50
N SER A 23 -16.08 -3.93 -26.93
CA SER A 23 -15.25 -3.81 -28.13
C SER A 23 -13.88 -4.38 -27.77
N SER A 24 -13.48 -5.40 -28.52
CA SER A 24 -12.21 -6.12 -28.43
C SER A 24 -11.01 -5.18 -28.50
N ALA A 25 -10.49 -4.78 -27.33
CA ALA A 25 -9.15 -4.22 -27.20
C ALA A 25 -8.25 -5.30 -26.57
N SER A 26 -7.41 -5.91 -27.39
CA SER A 26 -6.35 -6.80 -26.93
C SER A 26 -5.48 -6.10 -25.87
N PRO A 27 -5.06 -6.80 -24.79
CA PRO A 27 -4.33 -6.21 -23.66
C PRO A 27 -2.99 -5.57 -24.03
N GLU A 28 -2.40 -5.90 -25.19
CA GLU A 28 -1.19 -5.23 -25.68
C GLU A 28 -1.44 -3.79 -26.20
N LYS A 29 -2.67 -3.49 -26.67
CA LYS A 29 -3.02 -2.15 -27.15
C LYS A 29 -3.31 -1.17 -26.02
N SER A 30 -3.75 -1.64 -24.85
CA SER A 30 -4.04 -0.77 -23.71
C SER A 30 -2.79 -0.23 -23.03
N PHE A 31 -1.73 -1.04 -22.92
CA PHE A 31 -0.45 -0.57 -22.38
C PHE A 31 0.26 0.36 -23.37
N GLY A 32 0.29 0.00 -24.66
CA GLY A 32 0.86 0.86 -25.70
C GLY A 32 0.14 2.21 -25.84
N ALA A 33 -1.19 2.22 -25.68
CA ALA A 33 -1.97 3.46 -25.68
C ALA A 33 -1.66 4.36 -24.47
N ALA A 34 -1.51 3.77 -23.27
CA ALA A 34 -1.13 4.53 -22.08
C ALA A 34 0.28 5.13 -22.20
N LEU A 35 1.24 4.37 -22.75
CA LEU A 35 2.62 4.83 -22.96
C LEU A 35 2.69 5.96 -24.01
N ALA A 36 1.95 5.82 -25.11
CA ALA A 36 1.89 6.85 -26.15
C ALA A 36 1.27 8.16 -25.61
N GLN A 37 0.24 8.06 -24.79
CA GLN A 37 -0.40 9.21 -24.16
C GLN A 37 0.54 9.92 -23.15
N GLN A 38 1.42 9.16 -22.48
CA GLN A 38 2.45 9.72 -21.60
C GLN A 38 3.58 10.43 -22.38
N MET A 39 3.98 9.87 -23.52
CA MET A 39 4.98 10.50 -24.41
C MET A 39 4.44 11.76 -25.11
N GLU A 40 3.14 11.79 -25.46
CA GLU A 40 2.50 12.95 -26.07
C GLU A 40 2.33 14.11 -25.07
N LEU A 41 2.00 13.80 -23.81
CA LEU A 41 2.03 14.78 -22.71
C LEU A 41 3.43 15.37 -22.47
N ALA A 42 4.49 14.58 -22.70
CA ALA A 42 5.87 15.01 -22.55
C ALA A 42 6.42 15.78 -23.77
N SER A 43 5.73 15.74 -24.92
CA SER A 43 6.24 16.28 -26.20
C SER A 43 5.56 17.57 -26.66
N SER A 44 4.71 18.21 -25.84
CA SER A 44 4.21 19.56 -26.16
C SER A 44 5.33 20.60 -26.04
N PRO A 45 5.70 21.31 -27.14
CA PRO A 45 6.70 22.35 -27.09
C PRO A 45 6.04 23.65 -26.61
N ALA A 46 6.06 23.90 -25.30
CA ALA A 46 5.78 25.22 -24.76
C ALA A 46 7.10 25.95 -24.51
N GLN A 47 7.17 27.11 -25.16
CA GLN A 47 8.25 28.08 -25.11
C GLN A 47 8.67 28.47 -23.69
N ALA A 48 9.93 28.89 -23.62
CA ALA A 48 10.62 29.53 -22.52
C ALA A 48 9.75 30.31 -21.51
N GLY A 49 10.00 30.06 -20.23
CA GLY A 49 9.62 30.93 -19.10
C GLY A 49 8.90 30.19 -17.97
N THR A 50 9.58 30.03 -16.84
CA THR A 50 9.00 29.69 -15.51
C THR A 50 7.72 30.50 -15.24
N PRO A 51 6.64 29.93 -14.64
CA PRO A 51 6.70 29.27 -13.34
C PRO A 51 5.98 27.91 -13.25
N VAL A 52 6.36 27.14 -12.24
CA VAL A 52 5.81 25.85 -11.82
C VAL A 52 4.30 25.93 -11.59
N PRO A 53 3.46 25.11 -12.26
CA PRO A 53 2.06 24.99 -11.90
C PRO A 53 1.94 24.10 -10.65
N THR A 54 1.51 24.71 -9.55
CA THR A 54 1.06 23.99 -8.36
C THR A 54 -0.23 23.24 -8.69
N VAL A 55 -0.14 21.91 -8.69
CA VAL A 55 -1.26 20.96 -8.93
C VAL A 55 -1.98 20.62 -7.61
N GLN A 56 -1.74 21.38 -6.53
CA GLN A 56 -2.00 20.90 -5.17
C GLN A 56 -3.38 21.22 -4.60
N ALA A 57 -4.24 22.02 -5.26
CA ALA A 57 -5.51 22.45 -4.67
C ALA A 57 -6.74 21.60 -5.09
N GLY A 58 -6.74 21.00 -6.29
CA GLY A 58 -7.92 20.29 -6.82
C GLY A 58 -8.06 18.84 -6.32
N GLN A 59 -6.94 18.14 -6.11
CA GLN A 59 -6.95 16.73 -5.73
C GLN A 59 -7.33 16.53 -4.26
N ALA A 60 -6.96 17.46 -3.38
CA ALA A 60 -7.32 17.40 -1.96
C ALA A 60 -8.84 17.45 -1.74
N SER A 61 -9.57 18.23 -2.54
CA SER A 61 -11.03 18.40 -2.37
C SER A 61 -11.84 17.16 -2.78
N MET A 62 -11.32 16.34 -3.68
CA MET A 62 -11.94 15.04 -4.03
C MET A 62 -11.60 13.95 -3.01
N ILE A 63 -10.39 13.98 -2.45
CA ILE A 63 -9.96 13.06 -1.37
C ILE A 63 -10.79 13.29 -0.11
N SER A 64 -11.06 14.56 0.26
CA SER A 64 -11.90 14.89 1.42
C SER A 64 -13.36 14.42 1.27
N GLN A 65 -13.91 14.42 0.05
CA GLN A 65 -15.29 13.96 -0.20
C GLN A 65 -15.41 12.43 -0.24
N MET A 66 -14.38 11.73 -0.73
CA MET A 66 -14.34 10.26 -0.65
C MET A 66 -14.14 9.75 0.77
N LEU A 67 -13.35 10.46 1.58
CA LEU A 67 -13.06 10.07 2.96
C LEU A 67 -14.27 10.28 3.89
N LEU A 68 -15.14 11.26 3.59
CA LEU A 68 -16.31 11.59 4.42
C LEU A 68 -17.59 10.85 4.00
N GLY A 69 -17.66 10.31 2.78
CA GLY A 69 -18.88 9.74 2.19
C GLY A 69 -19.28 8.32 2.60
N LYS A 70 -18.54 7.64 3.49
CA LYS A 70 -18.80 6.24 3.88
C LYS A 70 -18.72 5.93 5.38
N ALA A 71 -18.75 6.96 6.23
CA ALA A 71 -18.83 6.76 7.68
C ALA A 71 -20.26 6.34 8.09
N GLN A 72 -20.56 5.05 7.91
CA GLN A 72 -21.58 4.38 8.68
C GLN A 72 -21.15 4.44 10.16
N PRO A 73 -21.97 4.94 11.10
CA PRO A 73 -21.58 5.01 12.50
C PRO A 73 -21.67 3.60 13.12
N ALA A 74 -20.57 2.87 13.06
CA ALA A 74 -20.39 1.62 13.80
C ALA A 74 -19.34 1.87 14.89
N THR A 75 -19.80 1.89 16.15
CA THR A 75 -18.99 1.66 17.37
C THR A 75 -17.57 2.25 17.38
N ALA A 76 -17.46 3.58 17.49
CA ALA A 76 -16.21 4.31 17.28
C ALA A 76 -15.11 4.12 18.38
N ASP A 77 -15.45 3.74 19.61
CA ASP A 77 -14.46 3.75 20.71
C ASP A 77 -13.53 2.53 20.76
N ALA A 78 -14.03 1.33 20.43
CA ALA A 78 -13.21 0.10 20.41
C ALA A 78 -12.29 0.06 19.18
N ASP A 79 -12.77 0.60 18.05
CA ASP A 79 -12.08 0.65 16.76
C ASP A 79 -10.89 1.63 16.80
N ALA A 80 -11.09 2.83 17.37
CA ALA A 80 -10.04 3.83 17.52
C ALA A 80 -8.89 3.36 18.42
N SER A 81 -9.20 2.62 19.49
CA SER A 81 -8.19 2.09 20.42
C SER A 81 -7.33 1.00 19.78
N ALA A 82 -7.94 0.09 19.02
CA ALA A 82 -7.24 -0.93 18.25
C ALA A 82 -6.36 -0.30 17.15
N MET A 83 -6.87 0.72 16.46
CA MET A 83 -6.13 1.44 15.44
C MET A 83 -4.92 2.20 16.02
N GLN A 84 -5.08 2.83 17.19
CA GLN A 84 -3.97 3.48 17.89
C GLN A 84 -2.90 2.48 18.31
N ALA A 85 -3.29 1.28 18.76
CA ALA A 85 -2.37 0.22 19.14
C ALA A 85 -1.60 -0.33 17.93
N ALA A 86 -2.28 -0.56 16.81
CA ALA A 86 -1.65 -1.01 15.58
C ALA A 86 -0.68 0.04 15.01
N PHE A 87 -1.02 1.33 15.10
CA PHE A 87 -0.13 2.42 14.72
C PHE A 87 1.09 2.53 15.65
N ALA A 88 0.90 2.38 16.96
CA ALA A 88 2.00 2.36 17.92
C ALA A 88 2.94 1.18 17.67
N LEU A 89 2.40 0.01 17.34
CA LEU A 89 3.17 -1.18 16.96
C LEU A 89 3.98 -0.90 15.69
N ALA A 90 3.35 -0.37 14.64
CA ALA A 90 4.01 -0.03 13.38
C ALA A 90 5.12 1.03 13.59
N SER A 91 4.87 2.05 14.42
CA SER A 91 5.88 3.04 14.79
C SER A 91 7.06 2.41 15.54
N GLY A 92 6.79 1.47 16.45
CA GLY A 92 7.84 0.71 17.13
C GLY A 92 8.66 -0.13 16.16
N THR A 93 8.02 -0.75 15.15
CA THR A 93 8.73 -1.50 14.11
C THR A 93 9.62 -0.59 13.26
N LEU A 94 9.17 0.63 12.94
CA LEU A 94 9.98 1.60 12.21
C LEU A 94 11.19 2.09 13.02
N ASP A 95 11.06 2.26 14.33
CA ASP A 95 12.18 2.58 15.23
C ASP A 95 13.22 1.45 15.26
N MET A 96 12.76 0.20 15.26
CA MET A 96 13.65 -0.97 15.15
C MET A 96 14.37 -1.00 13.78
N TRP A 97 13.72 -0.59 12.70
CA TRP A 97 14.36 -0.43 11.39
C TRP A 97 15.46 0.66 11.39
N ASP A 98 15.27 1.74 12.13
CA ASP A 98 16.31 2.77 12.28
C ASP A 98 17.51 2.23 13.07
N SER A 99 17.23 1.53 14.18
CA SER A 99 18.25 0.83 14.97
C SER A 99 19.02 -0.20 14.13
N TYR A 100 18.32 -0.95 13.27
CA TYR A 100 18.92 -1.88 12.33
C TYR A 100 19.89 -1.19 11.36
N ARG A 101 19.49 -0.04 10.80
CA ARG A 101 20.35 0.75 9.90
C ARG A 101 21.58 1.28 10.64
N ALA A 102 21.43 1.73 11.89
CA ALA A 102 22.56 2.17 12.71
C ALA A 102 23.55 1.02 12.98
N ALA A 103 23.05 -0.18 13.30
CA ALA A 103 23.88 -1.37 13.53
C ALA A 103 24.63 -1.80 12.24
N LEU A 104 23.99 -1.73 11.07
CA LEU A 104 24.66 -1.97 9.79
C LEU A 104 25.80 -0.96 9.52
N GLY A 105 25.61 0.32 9.89
CA GLY A 105 26.61 1.38 9.70
C GLY A 105 27.86 1.24 10.57
N GLY A 106 27.84 0.37 11.59
CA GLY A 106 28.94 0.17 12.53
C GLY A 106 30.16 -0.58 11.99
N GLY A 107 30.06 -1.21 10.80
CA GLY A 107 31.22 -1.73 10.05
C GLY A 107 31.97 -2.92 10.67
N GLY A 108 31.38 -3.66 11.62
CA GLY A 108 32.06 -4.77 12.30
C GLY A 108 31.20 -6.04 12.44
N GLN A 109 31.84 -7.19 12.68
CA GLN A 109 31.11 -8.46 12.79
C GLN A 109 30.16 -8.52 14.01
N GLY A 110 30.46 -7.77 15.07
CA GLY A 110 29.54 -7.59 16.20
C GLY A 110 28.27 -6.83 15.81
N SER A 111 28.41 -5.78 15.00
CA SER A 111 27.30 -4.97 14.54
C SER A 111 26.44 -5.71 13.49
N LEU A 112 27.03 -6.63 12.72
CA LEU A 112 26.28 -7.55 11.85
C LEU A 112 25.38 -8.51 12.62
N ARG A 113 25.88 -9.10 13.71
CA ARG A 113 25.09 -10.01 14.55
C ARG A 113 23.96 -9.26 15.24
N GLU A 114 24.23 -8.04 15.68
CA GLU A 114 23.23 -7.14 16.26
C GLU A 114 22.16 -6.77 15.22
N ALA A 115 22.56 -6.35 14.02
CA ALA A 115 21.66 -6.07 12.91
C ALA A 115 20.79 -7.29 12.55
N TYR A 116 21.36 -8.50 12.54
CA TYR A 116 20.58 -9.71 12.30
C TYR A 116 19.55 -9.97 13.42
N THR A 117 19.93 -9.76 14.68
CA THR A 117 19.02 -9.92 15.83
C THR A 117 17.87 -8.92 15.75
N LEU A 118 18.16 -7.67 15.39
CA LEU A 118 17.15 -6.63 15.16
C LEU A 118 16.21 -7.02 14.02
N LEU A 119 16.75 -7.53 12.92
CA LEU A 119 15.97 -7.98 11.76
C LEU A 119 15.01 -9.13 12.10
N GLN A 120 15.41 -10.07 12.96
CA GLN A 120 14.51 -11.11 13.47
C GLN A 120 13.41 -10.54 14.37
N GLY A 121 13.73 -9.53 15.18
CA GLY A 121 12.75 -8.80 15.99
C GLY A 121 11.70 -8.08 15.13
N ILE A 122 12.15 -7.41 14.08
CA ILE A 122 11.29 -6.76 13.09
C ILE A 122 10.37 -7.78 12.42
N ASP A 123 10.89 -8.91 11.95
CA ASP A 123 10.11 -10.00 11.34
C ASP A 123 8.99 -10.52 12.25
N GLY A 124 9.29 -10.63 13.55
CA GLY A 124 8.30 -10.99 14.58
C GLY A 124 7.21 -9.93 14.74
N GLN A 125 7.57 -8.64 14.76
CA GLN A 125 6.60 -7.55 14.88
C GLN A 125 5.74 -7.38 13.63
N VAL A 126 6.33 -7.49 12.44
CA VAL A 126 5.60 -7.48 11.16
C VAL A 126 4.60 -8.64 11.12
N SER A 127 5.01 -9.83 11.56
CA SER A 127 4.10 -10.98 11.69
C SER A 127 2.98 -10.77 12.71
N ALA A 128 3.22 -10.00 13.78
CA ALA A 128 2.22 -9.65 14.78
C ALA A 128 1.22 -8.63 14.21
N LEU A 129 1.72 -7.61 13.51
CA LEU A 129 0.91 -6.60 12.83
C LEU A 129 0.04 -7.23 11.72
N GLY A 130 0.55 -8.24 11.01
CA GLY A 130 -0.22 -9.00 10.04
C GLY A 130 -1.35 -9.87 10.62
N LYS A 131 -1.30 -10.16 11.92
CA LYS A 131 -2.37 -10.87 12.65
C LYS A 131 -3.33 -9.90 13.35
N ASP A 132 -3.07 -8.60 13.29
CA ASP A 132 -3.89 -7.59 13.96
C ASP A 132 -5.25 -7.46 13.26
N PRO A 133 -6.37 -7.55 14.00
CA PRO A 133 -7.71 -7.42 13.43
C PRO A 133 -7.99 -6.04 12.80
N ALA A 134 -7.22 -5.00 13.14
CA ALA A 134 -7.34 -3.66 12.56
C ALA A 134 -6.89 -3.57 11.10
N ARG A 135 -6.22 -4.61 10.56
CA ARG A 135 -5.70 -4.66 9.18
C ARG A 135 -6.78 -4.44 8.11
N GLY A 136 -8.00 -4.94 8.35
CA GLY A 136 -9.14 -4.77 7.43
C GLY A 136 -9.87 -3.43 7.56
N GLN A 137 -9.52 -2.62 8.57
CA GLN A 137 -10.21 -1.37 8.88
C GLN A 137 -9.49 -0.16 8.28
N ASN A 138 -8.18 -0.29 8.01
CA ASN A 138 -7.37 0.80 7.47
C ASN A 138 -6.50 0.35 6.27
N PRO A 139 -6.83 0.79 5.03
CA PRO A 139 -6.05 0.42 3.84
C PRO A 139 -4.62 0.99 3.84
N GLY A 140 -4.38 2.09 4.57
CA GLY A 140 -3.04 2.66 4.74
C GLY A 140 -2.14 1.78 5.62
N LEU A 141 -2.69 1.19 6.67
CA LEU A 141 -1.96 0.25 7.52
C LEU A 141 -1.63 -1.05 6.79
N ASP A 142 -2.55 -1.53 5.94
CA ASP A 142 -2.33 -2.70 5.10
C ASP A 142 -1.20 -2.47 4.06
N SER A 143 -1.16 -1.27 3.47
CA SER A 143 -0.09 -0.87 2.55
C SER A 143 1.27 -0.82 3.26
N LEU A 144 1.33 -0.18 4.43
CA LEU A 144 2.55 -0.10 5.24
C LEU A 144 3.05 -1.49 5.67
N LEU A 145 2.15 -2.36 6.11
CA LEU A 145 2.50 -3.73 6.48
C LEU A 145 3.06 -4.49 5.28
N THR A 146 2.43 -4.38 4.11
CA THR A 146 2.91 -5.03 2.89
C THR A 146 4.33 -4.57 2.54
N GLU A 147 4.60 -3.27 2.63
CA GLU A 147 5.94 -2.73 2.42
C GLU A 147 6.94 -3.26 3.47
N LEU A 148 6.55 -3.31 4.74
CA LEU A 148 7.39 -3.86 5.82
C LEU A 148 7.68 -5.35 5.61
N GLU A 149 6.71 -6.14 5.16
CA GLU A 149 6.89 -7.57 4.83
C GLU A 149 7.89 -7.75 3.68
N VAL A 150 7.73 -6.99 2.59
CA VAL A 150 8.64 -7.06 1.42
C VAL A 150 10.05 -6.62 1.81
N LEU A 151 10.17 -5.53 2.57
CA LEU A 151 11.46 -5.01 3.03
C LEU A 151 12.16 -6.04 3.94
N THR A 152 11.45 -6.58 4.94
CA THR A 152 11.99 -7.57 5.87
C THR A 152 12.46 -8.83 5.13
N ALA A 153 11.66 -9.34 4.19
CA ALA A 153 11.99 -10.52 3.39
C ALA A 153 13.24 -10.28 2.52
N THR A 154 13.31 -9.11 1.86
CA THR A 154 14.46 -8.72 1.05
C THR A 154 15.72 -8.65 1.90
N GLU A 155 15.61 -8.11 3.10
CA GLU A 155 16.76 -7.92 3.97
C GLU A 155 17.27 -9.23 4.57
N LYS A 156 16.37 -10.16 4.90
CA LYS A 156 16.73 -11.54 5.29
C LYS A 156 17.43 -12.25 4.15
N PHE A 157 16.99 -12.06 2.91
CA PHE A 157 17.64 -12.63 1.73
C PHE A 157 19.08 -12.11 1.57
N LYS A 158 19.30 -10.80 1.70
CA LYS A 158 20.65 -10.18 1.63
C LYS A 158 21.58 -10.71 2.73
N PHE A 159 21.07 -10.86 3.95
CA PHE A 159 21.82 -11.47 5.04
C PHE A 159 22.21 -12.93 4.76
N ASN A 160 21.26 -13.75 4.31
CA ASN A 160 21.52 -15.16 4.00
C ASN A 160 22.48 -15.36 2.83
N ARG A 161 22.49 -14.43 1.87
CA ARG A 161 23.42 -14.41 0.75
C ARG A 161 24.84 -14.00 1.14
N GLY A 162 25.01 -13.36 2.30
CA GLY A 162 26.30 -12.87 2.78
C GLY A 162 26.70 -11.51 2.23
N ASP A 163 25.77 -10.71 1.69
CA ASP A 163 26.06 -9.36 1.15
C ASP A 163 26.65 -8.40 2.21
N TYR A 164 26.55 -8.75 3.49
CA TYR A 164 27.07 -7.99 4.63
C TYR A 164 28.41 -8.50 5.20
N SER A 165 28.95 -9.60 4.66
CA SER A 165 30.19 -10.23 5.15
C SER A 165 31.47 -9.79 4.42
N GLY A 166 31.39 -8.72 3.63
CA GLY A 166 32.50 -8.18 2.83
C GLY A 166 33.37 -7.17 3.55
#